data_AF-A0A968JFI6-F1
#
_entry.id   AF-A0A968JFI6-F1
#
_cell.length_a   1.000
_cell.length_b   1.000
_cell.length_c   1.000
_cell.angle_alpha   90.00
_cell.angle_beta   90.00
_cell.angle_gamma   90.00
#
_symmetry.space_group_name_H-M   'P 1'
#
loop_
_entity.id
_entity.type
_entity.pdbx_description
1 polymer ?
#
loop_
_entity_poly.entity_id
_entity_poly.type
_entity_poly.pdbx_seq_one_letter_code
_entity_poly.pdbx_strand_id
1 'polypeptide(L)'
;SYVLKNIVLVDIMTIATGFVLRAVAGAMVLNVIITHWLLVCMGLLALFLAIGKRRHELVLLEQGAGDHRRILQEYSVPMLDQMISIVTGSLIIAYSLTTFYAPAVPREPYPVLMATIPFVIYGIFRYLYLIYQRGSGGSPDELVLKDAPLAIDIALWGFTVLVLLYFFRTPG
;
A
#
# COMPACT_ATOMS: atom_id res chain seq x y z
N SER A 1 -9.72 14.83 19.85
CA SER A 1 -8.89 15.82 19.14
C SER A 1 -9.63 16.25 17.88
N TYR A 2 -10.29 17.42 17.90
CA TYR A 2 -11.29 17.83 16.90
C TYR A 2 -10.80 18.94 15.94
N VAL A 3 -9.58 19.45 16.13
CA VAL A 3 -9.08 20.62 15.39
C VAL A 3 -8.12 20.25 14.24
N LEU A 4 -7.51 19.06 14.26
CA LEU A 4 -6.63 18.59 13.18
C LEU A 4 -7.37 18.04 11.94
N LYS A 5 -8.69 18.23 11.86
CA LYS A 5 -9.57 17.63 10.85
C LYS A 5 -9.72 18.47 9.57
N ASN A 6 -9.15 19.68 9.53
CA ASN A 6 -9.30 20.65 8.44
C ASN A 6 -8.02 20.85 7.60
N ILE A 7 -6.99 20.01 7.77
CA ILE A 7 -5.88 19.97 6.82
C ILE A 7 -5.83 18.55 6.26
N VAL A 8 -6.46 18.38 5.10
CA VAL A 8 -6.56 17.15 4.31
C VAL A 8 -5.24 16.36 4.24
N LEU A 9 -4.13 17.05 4.03
CA LEU A 9 -2.79 16.47 3.99
C LEU A 9 -2.31 15.96 5.35
N VAL A 10 -2.70 16.61 6.45
CA VAL A 10 -2.28 16.27 7.82
C VAL A 10 -3.03 15.04 8.34
N ASP A 11 -4.32 14.86 8.02
CA ASP A 11 -5.07 13.64 8.38
C ASP A 11 -4.43 12.41 7.72
N ILE A 12 -4.15 12.53 6.43
CA ILE A 12 -3.52 11.48 5.63
C ILE A 12 -2.08 11.17 6.12
N MET A 13 -1.28 12.20 6.40
CA MET A 13 0.07 12.04 6.98
C MET A 13 0.01 11.41 8.37
N THR A 14 -0.95 11.79 9.22
CA THR A 14 -1.11 11.23 10.57
C THR A 14 -1.49 9.74 10.52
N ILE A 15 -2.37 9.35 9.60
CA ILE A 15 -2.71 7.95 9.36
C ILE A 15 -1.47 7.16 8.90
N ALA A 16 -0.71 7.70 7.94
CA ALA A 16 0.52 7.08 7.48
C ALA A 16 1.55 6.91 8.62
N THR A 17 1.74 7.93 9.47
CA THR A 17 2.61 7.85 10.66
C THR A 17 2.14 6.76 11.63
N GLY A 18 0.83 6.63 11.86
CA GLY A 18 0.27 5.58 12.73
C GLY A 18 0.53 4.16 12.20
N PHE A 19 0.47 3.96 10.89
CA PHE A 19 0.82 2.67 10.26
C PHE A 19 2.31 2.37 10.36
N VAL A 20 3.17 3.37 10.14
CA VAL A 20 4.63 3.22 10.30
C VAL A 20 4.99 2.87 11.74
N LEU A 21 4.42 3.56 12.73
CA LEU A 21 4.65 3.26 14.16
C LEU A 21 4.22 1.84 14.52
N ARG A 22 3.08 1.36 14.00
CA ARG A 22 2.62 -0.02 14.22
C ARG A 22 3.55 -1.04 13.56
N ALA A 23 4.06 -0.75 12.36
CA ALA A 23 5.02 -1.62 11.67
C ALA A 23 6.37 -1.70 12.41
N VAL A 24 6.88 -0.56 12.92
CA VAL A 24 8.09 -0.51 13.76
C VAL A 24 7.88 -1.33 15.03
N ALA A 25 6.76 -1.14 15.72
CA ALA A 25 6.43 -1.91 16.93
C ALA A 25 6.37 -3.43 16.64
N GLY A 26 5.78 -3.83 15.51
CA GLY A 26 5.74 -5.24 15.09
C GLY A 26 7.12 -5.83 14.83
N ALA A 27 8.02 -5.10 14.18
CA ALA A 27 9.36 -5.62 13.95
C ALA A 27 10.23 -5.63 15.21
N MET A 28 10.01 -4.71 16.15
CA MET A 28 10.64 -4.76 17.48
C MET A 28 10.25 -6.03 18.23
N VAL A 29 8.98 -6.45 18.15
CA VAL A 29 8.51 -7.71 18.74
C VAL A 29 9.15 -8.93 18.06
N LEU A 30 9.33 -8.88 16.74
CA LEU A 30 9.89 -9.98 15.95
C LEU A 30 11.43 -9.98 15.86
N ASN A 31 12.13 -8.99 16.46
CA ASN A 31 13.58 -8.80 16.37
C ASN A 31 14.12 -8.81 14.93
N VAL A 32 13.35 -8.29 13.97
CA VAL A 32 13.75 -8.23 12.56
C VAL A 32 14.38 -6.87 12.26
N ILE A 33 15.54 -6.87 11.61
CA ILE A 33 16.19 -5.65 11.11
C ILE A 33 15.31 -5.07 9.99
N ILE A 34 14.59 -3.99 10.29
CA ILE A 34 13.81 -3.28 9.28
C ILE A 34 14.77 -2.43 8.44
N THR A 35 14.69 -2.55 7.12
CA THR A 35 15.37 -1.60 6.24
C THR A 35 14.63 -0.27 6.21
N HIS A 36 15.37 0.84 6.16
CA HIS A 36 14.79 2.18 6.03
C HIS A 36 13.81 2.28 4.85
N TRP A 37 14.11 1.60 3.73
CA TRP A 37 13.24 1.55 2.55
C TRP A 37 11.94 0.76 2.78
N LEU A 38 11.97 -0.30 3.59
CA LEU A 38 10.75 -1.04 3.95
C LEU A 38 9.79 -0.15 4.73
N LEU A 39 10.29 0.71 5.63
CA LEU A 39 9.44 1.68 6.35
C LEU A 39 8.77 2.67 5.39
N VAL A 40 9.51 3.20 4.42
CA VAL A 40 8.96 4.09 3.38
C VAL A 40 7.90 3.37 2.56
N CYS A 41 8.16 2.12 2.14
CA CYS A 41 7.21 1.29 1.40
C CYS A 41 5.90 1.08 2.18
N MET A 42 6.00 0.77 3.49
CA MET A 42 4.83 0.59 4.35
C MET A 42 4.03 1.89 4.53
N GLY A 43 4.72 3.02 4.69
CA GLY A 43 4.07 4.34 4.78
C GLY A 43 3.34 4.72 3.49
N LEU A 44 3.96 4.48 2.33
CA LEU A 44 3.35 4.73 1.02
C LEU A 44 2.16 3.79 0.75
N LEU A 45 2.23 2.53 1.17
CA LEU A 45 1.11 1.61 1.07
C LEU A 45 -0.08 2.04 1.93
N ALA A 46 0.18 2.43 3.19
CA ALA A 46 -0.85 2.97 4.07
C ALA A 46 -1.51 4.24 3.49
N LEU A 47 -0.69 5.12 2.92
CA LEU A 47 -1.12 6.33 2.23
C LEU A 47 -2.03 6.01 1.04
N PHE A 48 -1.62 5.05 0.20
CA PHE A 48 -2.40 4.58 -0.94
C PHE A 48 -3.78 4.06 -0.52
N LEU A 49 -3.85 3.21 0.50
CA LEU A 49 -5.11 2.68 1.02
C LEU A 49 -6.00 3.77 1.62
N ALA A 50 -5.42 4.71 2.37
CA ALA A 50 -6.16 5.83 2.97
C ALA A 50 -6.81 6.74 1.91
N ILE A 51 -6.08 7.09 0.86
CA ILE A 51 -6.59 7.90 -0.25
C ILE A 51 -7.67 7.12 -1.03
N GLY A 52 -7.45 5.82 -1.29
CA GLY A 52 -8.42 4.96 -1.97
C GLY A 52 -9.76 4.88 -1.22
N LYS A 53 -9.72 4.77 0.11
CA LYS A 53 -10.93 4.79 0.95
C LYS A 53 -11.66 6.13 0.86
N ARG A 54 -10.95 7.26 0.93
CA ARG A 54 -11.54 8.60 0.80
C ARG A 54 -12.19 8.81 -0.56
N ARG A 55 -11.55 8.34 -1.63
CA ARG A 55 -12.13 8.36 -2.98
C ARG A 55 -13.42 7.56 -3.05
N HIS A 56 -13.45 6.37 -2.46
CA HIS A 56 -14.65 5.54 -2.42
C HIS A 56 -15.79 6.20 -1.65
N GLU A 57 -15.51 6.76 -0.46
CA GLU A 57 -16.49 7.54 0.31
C GLU A 57 -17.07 8.70 -0.51
N LEU A 58 -16.23 9.40 -1.28
CA LEU A 58 -16.65 10.55 -2.10
C LEU A 58 -17.54 10.14 -3.29
N VAL A 59 -17.18 9.08 -4.01
CA VAL A 59 -17.99 8.56 -5.12
C VAL A 59 -19.35 8.03 -4.62
N LEU A 60 -19.38 7.40 -3.45
CA LEU A 60 -20.63 6.91 -2.85
C LEU A 60 -21.57 8.06 -2.43
N LEU A 61 -21.01 9.17 -1.95
CA LEU A 61 -21.76 10.38 -1.62
C LEU A 61 -22.36 11.06 -2.86
N GLU A 62 -21.60 11.15 -3.97
CA GLU A 62 -22.09 11.68 -5.25
C GLU A 62 -23.26 10.87 -5.81
N GLN A 63 -23.36 9.57 -5.46
CA GLN A 63 -24.45 8.67 -5.86
C GLN A 63 -25.68 8.72 -4.94
N GLY A 64 -25.73 9.66 -3.97
CA GLY A 64 -26.94 9.94 -3.18
C GLY A 64 -27.09 9.15 -1.88
N ALA A 65 -26.04 8.49 -1.40
CA ALA A 65 -26.06 7.71 -0.15
C ALA A 65 -25.42 8.46 1.03
N GLY A 66 -26.22 9.25 1.76
CA GLY A 66 -26.04 9.50 3.21
C GLY A 66 -25.12 10.64 3.69
N ASP A 67 -25.74 11.56 4.44
CA ASP A 67 -25.25 12.55 5.43
C ASP A 67 -24.00 13.42 5.10
N HIS A 68 -24.21 14.74 5.05
CA HIS A 68 -23.24 15.76 4.65
C HIS A 68 -22.03 15.86 5.62
N ARG A 69 -21.01 15.03 5.44
CA ARG A 69 -19.68 15.34 5.97
C ARG A 69 -19.10 16.53 5.22
N ARG A 70 -19.19 17.71 5.85
CA ARG A 70 -18.67 19.01 5.40
C ARG A 70 -17.22 19.00 4.89
N ILE A 71 -16.40 18.04 5.33
CA ILE A 71 -14.98 17.87 4.94
C ILE A 71 -14.81 17.24 3.54
N LEU A 72 -15.78 16.46 3.05
CA LEU A 72 -15.67 15.85 1.71
C LEU A 72 -15.93 16.85 0.57
N GLN A 73 -16.46 18.04 0.86
CA GLN A 73 -16.68 19.10 -0.13
C GLN A 73 -15.38 19.74 -0.64
N GLU A 74 -14.28 19.57 0.08
CA GLU A 74 -12.97 20.11 -0.33
C GLU A 74 -12.18 19.16 -1.24
N TYR A 75 -12.61 17.89 -1.35
CA TYR A 75 -11.97 16.91 -2.20
C TYR A 75 -12.66 16.84 -3.57
N SER A 76 -11.87 16.63 -4.61
CA SER A 76 -12.37 16.28 -5.93
C SER A 76 -11.79 14.93 -6.36
N VAL A 77 -12.58 14.13 -7.08
CA VAL A 77 -12.11 12.85 -7.64
C VAL A 77 -10.79 13.01 -8.42
N PRO A 78 -10.63 14.02 -9.31
CA PRO A 78 -9.38 14.21 -10.06
C PRO A 78 -8.16 14.48 -9.18
N MET A 79 -8.32 15.23 -8.08
CA MET A 79 -7.23 15.49 -7.14
C MET A 79 -6.80 14.21 -6.42
N LEU A 80 -7.76 13.41 -5.97
CA LEU A 80 -7.49 12.13 -5.32
C LEU A 80 -6.81 11.16 -6.29
N ASP A 81 -7.23 11.12 -7.54
CA ASP A 81 -6.63 10.27 -8.59
C ASP A 81 -5.17 10.67 -8.90
N GLN A 82 -4.87 11.98 -8.88
CA GLN A 82 -3.50 12.48 -9.03
C GLN A 82 -2.63 12.09 -7.82
N MET A 83 -3.15 12.23 -6.60
CA MET A 83 -2.45 11.78 -5.38
C MET A 83 -2.19 10.28 -5.40
N ILE A 84 -3.19 9.47 -5.79
CA ILE A 84 -3.05 8.02 -5.96
C ILE A 84 -1.93 7.71 -6.96
N SER A 85 -1.88 8.40 -8.10
CA SER A 85 -0.86 8.17 -9.13
C SER A 85 0.56 8.46 -8.61
N ILE A 86 0.76 9.58 -7.92
CA ILE A 86 2.07 9.96 -7.33
C ILE A 86 2.52 8.92 -6.28
N VAL A 87 1.60 8.52 -5.40
CA VAL A 87 1.89 7.57 -4.33
C VAL A 87 2.17 6.18 -4.90
N THR A 88 1.41 5.77 -5.92
CA THR A 88 1.59 4.47 -6.58
C THR A 88 2.95 4.36 -7.26
N GLY A 89 3.37 5.38 -8.02
CA GLY A 89 4.70 5.41 -8.62
C GLY A 89 5.81 5.37 -7.57
N SER A 90 5.65 6.16 -6.49
CA SER A 90 6.59 6.19 -5.37
C SER A 90 6.68 4.83 -4.66
N LEU A 91 5.54 4.12 -4.52
CA LEU A 91 5.45 2.81 -3.87
C LEU A 91 6.21 1.74 -4.66
N ILE A 92 6.06 1.71 -5.99
CA ILE A 92 6.78 0.76 -6.86
C ILE A 92 8.29 0.99 -6.76
N ILE A 93 8.74 2.25 -6.75
CA ILE A 93 10.16 2.61 -6.58
C ILE A 93 10.65 2.18 -5.19
N ALA A 94 9.91 2.51 -4.13
CA ALA A 94 10.27 2.14 -2.76
C ALA A 94 10.34 0.62 -2.56
N TYR A 95 9.42 -0.14 -3.16
CA TYR A 95 9.44 -1.60 -3.16
C TYR A 95 10.65 -2.17 -3.92
N SER A 96 10.97 -1.60 -5.08
CA SER A 96 12.15 -1.98 -5.87
C SER A 96 13.44 -1.74 -5.08
N LEU A 97 13.55 -0.61 -4.38
CA LEU A 97 14.69 -0.33 -3.50
C LEU A 97 14.73 -1.27 -2.29
N THR A 98 13.57 -1.61 -1.72
CA THR A 98 13.47 -2.55 -0.61
C THR A 98 13.97 -3.94 -1.00
N THR A 99 13.57 -4.44 -2.18
CA THR A 99 14.02 -5.75 -2.69
C THR A 99 15.49 -5.76 -3.09
N PHE A 100 16.01 -4.65 -3.61
CA PHE A 100 17.43 -4.50 -3.96
C PHE A 100 18.35 -4.44 -2.72
N TYR A 101 17.94 -3.69 -1.69
CA TYR A 101 18.73 -3.51 -0.46
C TYR A 101 18.38 -4.51 0.66
N ALA A 102 17.56 -5.53 0.36
CA ALA A 102 17.14 -6.51 1.36
C ALA A 102 18.34 -7.25 1.97
N PRO A 103 18.51 -7.25 3.31
CA PRO A 103 19.63 -7.93 3.97
C PRO A 103 19.44 -9.45 4.05
N ALA A 104 18.22 -9.94 3.83
CA ALA A 104 17.86 -11.35 3.99
C ALA A 104 18.39 -12.26 2.87
N VAL A 105 18.88 -11.69 1.76
CA VAL A 105 19.29 -12.40 0.56
C VAL A 105 20.56 -11.75 0.00
N PRO A 106 21.55 -12.52 -0.47
CA PRO A 106 22.77 -11.97 -1.06
C PRO A 106 22.46 -11.24 -2.37
N ARG A 107 23.17 -10.14 -2.60
CA ARG A 107 23.01 -9.29 -3.80
C ARG A 107 23.72 -9.86 -5.02
N GLU A 108 24.73 -10.68 -4.78
CA GLU A 108 25.56 -11.29 -5.82
C GLU A 108 25.12 -12.74 -6.04
N PRO A 109 25.07 -13.23 -7.29
CA PRO A 109 25.36 -12.50 -8.54
C PRO A 109 24.23 -11.57 -9.03
N TYR A 110 23.00 -11.73 -8.53
CA TYR A 110 21.87 -10.84 -8.84
C TYR A 110 20.92 -10.72 -7.64
N PRO A 111 20.26 -9.57 -7.44
CA PRO A 111 19.25 -9.38 -6.39
C PRO A 111 17.96 -10.16 -6.72
N VAL A 112 17.93 -11.45 -6.39
CA VAL A 112 16.85 -12.39 -6.78
C VAL A 112 15.45 -11.97 -6.30
N LEU A 113 15.37 -11.21 -5.20
CA LEU A 113 14.11 -10.66 -4.68
C LEU A 113 13.43 -9.70 -5.66
N MET A 114 14.16 -9.08 -6.59
CA MET A 114 13.58 -8.21 -7.62
C MET A 114 12.64 -8.95 -8.58
N ALA A 115 12.72 -10.29 -8.67
CA ALA A 115 11.78 -11.10 -9.44
C ALA A 115 10.32 -10.96 -8.95
N THR A 116 10.11 -10.40 -7.75
CA THR A 116 8.78 -10.17 -7.17
C THR A 116 8.13 -8.85 -7.61
N ILE A 117 8.89 -7.95 -8.26
CA ILE A 117 8.41 -6.63 -8.72
C ILE A 117 7.21 -6.73 -9.69
N PRO A 118 7.20 -7.63 -10.71
CA PRO A 118 6.08 -7.74 -11.63
C PRO A 118 4.75 -8.07 -10.95
N PHE A 119 4.77 -8.90 -9.90
CA PHE A 119 3.57 -9.21 -9.10
C PHE A 119 3.05 -7.95 -8.40
N VAL A 120 3.93 -7.19 -7.74
CA VAL A 120 3.53 -5.94 -7.08
C VAL A 120 2.92 -4.94 -8.06
N ILE A 121 3.50 -4.80 -9.26
CA ILE A 121 2.93 -3.94 -10.31
C ILE A 121 1.53 -4.44 -10.72
N TYR A 122 1.38 -5.74 -10.94
CA TYR A 122 0.09 -6.32 -11.29
C TYR A 122 -0.96 -6.11 -10.18
N GLY A 123 -0.64 -6.42 -8.93
CA GLY A 123 -1.53 -6.25 -7.79
C GLY A 123 -1.99 -4.81 -7.62
N ILE A 124 -1.06 -3.85 -7.75
CA ILE A 124 -1.37 -2.42 -7.74
C ILE A 124 -2.33 -2.05 -8.88
N PHE A 125 -2.03 -2.44 -10.11
CA PHE A 125 -2.88 -2.12 -11.26
C PHE A 125 -4.26 -2.77 -11.17
N ARG A 126 -4.33 -4.01 -10.67
CA ARG A 126 -5.59 -4.72 -10.43
C ARG A 126 -6.41 -4.01 -9.36
N TYR A 127 -5.78 -3.58 -8.27
CA TYR A 127 -6.44 -2.83 -7.22
C TYR A 127 -6.95 -1.47 -7.71
N LEU A 128 -6.14 -0.74 -8.49
CA LEU A 128 -6.57 0.50 -9.14
C LEU A 128 -7.77 0.27 -10.07
N TYR A 129 -7.72 -0.78 -10.88
CA TYR A 129 -8.83 -1.16 -11.76
C TYR A 129 -10.14 -1.37 -10.98
N LEU A 130 -10.08 -2.04 -9.82
CA LEU A 130 -11.24 -2.25 -8.95
C LEU A 130 -11.76 -0.95 -8.33
N ILE A 131 -10.87 -0.04 -7.94
CA ILE A 131 -11.24 1.28 -7.45
C ILE A 131 -11.92 2.12 -8.54
N TYR A 132 -11.35 2.14 -9.74
CA TYR A 132 -11.82 3.00 -10.83
C TYR A 132 -13.08 2.47 -11.52
N GLN A 133 -13.14 1.18 -11.86
CA GLN A 133 -14.27 0.62 -12.62
C GLN A 133 -15.38 0.06 -11.73
N ARG A 134 -15.04 -0.58 -10.60
CA ARG A 134 -16.04 -1.24 -9.75
C ARG A 134 -16.43 -0.42 -8.53
N GLY A 135 -15.83 0.76 -8.36
CA GLY A 135 -16.09 1.64 -7.22
C GLY A 135 -15.98 0.91 -5.88
N SER A 136 -15.13 -0.11 -5.74
CA SER A 136 -15.12 -1.02 -4.58
C SER A 136 -13.95 -0.73 -3.60
N GLY A 137 -13.66 0.54 -3.31
CA GLY A 137 -12.50 0.94 -2.51
C GLY A 137 -12.74 1.07 -0.99
N GLY A 138 -13.89 0.63 -0.47
CA GLY A 138 -14.30 0.88 0.92
C GLY A 138 -13.57 0.04 1.98
N SER A 139 -13.22 -1.20 1.64
CA SER A 139 -12.58 -2.19 2.50
C SER A 139 -11.51 -2.95 1.70
N PRO A 140 -10.22 -2.58 1.82
CA PRO A 140 -9.14 -3.22 1.07
C PRO A 140 -9.03 -4.73 1.32
N ASP A 141 -9.28 -5.16 2.55
CA ASP A 141 -9.25 -6.55 3.00
C ASP A 141 -10.35 -7.39 2.33
N GLU A 142 -11.59 -6.88 2.30
CA GLU A 142 -12.67 -7.54 1.57
C GLU A 142 -12.41 -7.56 0.06
N LEU A 143 -11.80 -6.52 -0.49
CA LEU A 143 -11.52 -6.43 -1.92
C LEU A 143 -10.52 -7.50 -2.36
N VAL A 144 -9.48 -7.71 -1.55
CA VAL A 144 -8.50 -8.79 -1.75
C VAL A 144 -9.18 -10.16 -1.66
N LEU A 145 -10.10 -10.37 -0.73
CA LEU A 145 -10.80 -11.65 -0.57
C LEU A 145 -11.85 -11.92 -1.65
N LYS A 146 -12.47 -10.87 -2.19
CA LYS A 146 -13.53 -10.97 -3.22
C LYS A 146 -12.97 -11.08 -4.63
N ASP A 147 -11.80 -10.50 -4.91
CA ASP A 147 -11.19 -10.54 -6.25
C ASP A 147 -10.18 -11.69 -6.35
N ALA A 148 -10.60 -12.79 -6.99
CA ALA A 148 -9.76 -13.97 -7.18
C ALA A 148 -8.42 -13.67 -7.89
N PRO A 149 -8.37 -12.86 -8.97
CA PRO A 149 -7.09 -12.46 -9.57
C PRO A 149 -6.13 -11.76 -8.59
N LEU A 150 -6.63 -10.84 -7.76
CA LEU A 150 -5.82 -10.14 -6.76
C LEU A 150 -5.35 -11.09 -5.65
N ALA A 151 -6.21 -11.99 -5.18
CA ALA A 151 -5.84 -13.00 -4.19
C ALA A 151 -4.77 -13.97 -4.71
N ILE A 152 -4.91 -14.42 -5.95
CA ILE A 152 -3.95 -15.31 -6.62
C ILE A 152 -2.59 -14.62 -6.78
N ASP A 153 -2.58 -13.35 -7.20
CA ASP A 153 -1.34 -12.58 -7.34
C ASP A 153 -0.61 -12.44 -5.99
N ILE A 154 -1.32 -12.08 -4.92
CA ILE A 154 -0.74 -11.98 -3.57
C ILE A 154 -0.21 -13.34 -3.10
N ALA A 155 -0.92 -14.43 -3.38
CA ALA A 155 -0.49 -15.78 -3.04
C ALA A 155 0.77 -16.19 -3.81
N LEU A 156 0.83 -15.92 -5.12
CA LEU A 156 2.00 -16.19 -5.96
C LEU A 156 3.20 -15.34 -5.55
N TRP A 157 2.97 -14.07 -5.22
CA TRP A 157 3.98 -13.18 -4.68
C TRP A 157 4.56 -13.73 -3.37
N GLY A 158 3.70 -14.08 -2.41
CA GLY A 158 4.12 -14.63 -1.11
C GLY A 158 4.85 -15.96 -1.26
N PHE A 159 4.37 -16.84 -2.14
CA PHE A 159 5.03 -18.10 -2.48
C PHE A 159 6.42 -17.86 -3.07
N THR A 160 6.55 -16.91 -4.01
CA THR A 160 7.83 -16.56 -4.63
C THR A 160 8.81 -16.01 -3.59
N VAL A 161 8.36 -15.12 -2.71
CA VAL A 161 9.19 -14.59 -1.61
C VAL A 161 9.68 -15.72 -0.70
N LEU A 162 8.79 -16.63 -0.29
CA LEU A 162 9.15 -17.76 0.58
C LEU A 162 10.15 -18.72 -0.08
N VAL A 163 9.95 -19.04 -1.36
CA VAL A 163 10.86 -19.87 -2.14
C VAL A 163 12.24 -19.21 -2.23
N LEU A 164 12.30 -17.94 -2.59
CA LEU A 164 13.57 -17.22 -2.69
C LEU A 164 14.29 -17.13 -1.35
N LEU A 165 13.57 -16.86 -0.26
CA LEU A 165 14.15 -16.86 1.08
C LEU A 165 14.58 -18.27 1.51
N TYR A 166 13.88 -19.32 1.16
CA TYR A 166 14.28 -20.68 1.52
C TYR A 166 15.58 -21.11 0.83
N PHE A 167 15.72 -20.80 -0.46
CA PHE A 167 16.90 -21.21 -1.24
C PHE A 167 18.11 -20.28 -1.10
N PHE A 168 17.89 -18.98 -0.94
CA PHE A 168 18.96 -17.97 -0.99
C PHE A 168 19.15 -17.21 0.32
N ARG A 169 18.52 -17.62 1.43
CA ARG A 169 18.75 -16.95 2.72
C ARG A 169 20.22 -17.06 3.13
N THR A 170 20.84 -15.90 3.30
CA THR A 170 22.12 -15.81 3.98
C THR A 170 21.95 -16.17 5.46
N PRO A 171 22.72 -17.11 6.01
CA PRO A 171 22.82 -17.25 7.47
C PRO A 171 23.39 -15.94 8.00
N GLY A 172 22.63 -15.28 8.89
CA GLY A 172 23.03 -14.06 9.59
C GLY A 172 24.04 -14.36 10.68
#